data_AF-A0A2T9K2M3-F1
#
_entry.id   AF-A0A2T9K2M3-F1
#
_cell.length_a   1.000
_cell.length_b   1.000
_cell.length_c   1.000
_cell.angle_alpha   90.00
_cell.angle_beta   90.00
_cell.angle_gamma   90.00
#
_symmetry.space_group_name_H-M   'P 1'
#
loop_
_entity.id
_entity.type
_entity.pdbx_description
1 polymer ?
#
loop_
_entity_poly.entity_id
_entity_poly.type
_entity_poly.pdbx_seq_one_letter_code
_entity_poly.pdbx_strand_id
1 'polypeptide(L)'
;MRFPSLSQLMSFNGGYLDTVGFLALQGVFVAHVTGNFVTFGAAMIHGADGAIAKLLVLPVFCAAVVISRLVTFKLEAANLPTLRIMLAVKTVLLIAGSVAAVVLAPFAKGDSWQLILVAVLFVCAMAIQNAAHRVHIPTAPPTTLMTGSTTQIMLDVAELIRGGGPDRAASVARIRKLSAAVGLFAAGCGLGALAFAFGGTWAFSLSAVLAFLSLFSAEARSQRG
;
A
#
# COMPACT_ATOMS: atom_id res chain seq x y z
N MET A 1 20.61 3.89 15.95
CA MET A 1 19.76 3.13 15.01
C MET A 1 19.42 4.04 13.83
N ARG A 2 19.70 3.64 12.58
CA ARG A 2 19.29 4.44 11.40
C ARG A 2 17.77 4.31 11.24
N PHE A 3 17.06 5.41 11.04
CA PHE A 3 15.62 5.39 10.72
C PHE A 3 15.39 4.54 9.45
N PRO A 4 14.32 3.72 9.39
CA PRO A 4 13.98 2.98 8.19
C PRO A 4 13.72 3.94 7.02
N SER A 5 14.04 3.50 5.79
CA SER A 5 13.78 4.31 4.60
C SER A 5 12.28 4.47 4.34
N LEU A 6 11.90 5.49 3.56
CA LEU A 6 10.50 5.73 3.23
C LEU A 6 9.85 4.50 2.56
N SER A 7 10.54 3.89 1.59
CA SER A 7 10.09 2.68 0.90
C SER A 7 9.90 1.51 1.85
N GLN A 8 10.82 1.29 2.79
CA GLN A 8 10.69 0.22 3.79
C GLN A 8 9.41 0.40 4.63
N LEU A 9 9.23 1.58 5.21
CA LEU A 9 8.06 1.87 6.03
C LEU A 9 6.76 1.74 5.22
N MET A 10 6.76 2.18 3.97
CA MET A 10 5.63 2.04 3.06
C MET A 10 5.34 0.57 2.67
N SER A 11 6.38 -0.27 2.50
CA SER A 11 6.21 -1.71 2.26
C SER A 11 5.57 -2.42 3.45
N PHE A 12 6.05 -2.14 4.65
CA PHE A 12 5.45 -2.66 5.88
C PHE A 12 3.99 -2.24 6.01
N ASN A 13 3.73 -0.93 5.89
CA ASN A 13 2.38 -0.39 5.98
C ASN A 13 1.46 -0.93 4.89
N GLY A 14 1.99 -1.20 3.70
CA GLY A 14 1.27 -1.83 2.61
C GLY A 14 0.73 -3.20 3.01
N GLY A 15 1.59 -4.11 3.48
CA GLY A 15 1.17 -5.45 3.88
C GLY A 15 0.27 -5.47 5.11
N TYR A 16 0.56 -4.58 6.08
CA TYR A 16 -0.24 -4.39 7.28
C TYR A 16 -1.68 -3.95 6.95
N LEU A 17 -1.81 -2.84 6.23
CA LEU A 17 -3.12 -2.25 5.93
C LEU A 17 -3.94 -3.15 5.01
N ASP A 18 -3.29 -3.87 4.08
CA ASP A 18 -3.98 -4.80 3.19
C ASP A 18 -4.57 -6.00 3.95
N THR A 19 -3.85 -6.50 4.96
CA THR A 19 -4.33 -7.60 5.81
C THR A 19 -5.45 -7.15 6.75
N VAL A 20 -5.29 -6.00 7.40
CA VAL A 20 -6.34 -5.44 8.25
C VAL A 20 -7.58 -5.12 7.42
N GLY A 21 -7.41 -4.54 6.22
CA GLY A 21 -8.47 -4.29 5.26
C GLY A 21 -9.21 -5.57 4.87
N PHE A 22 -8.48 -6.62 4.49
CA PHE A 22 -9.07 -7.90 4.11
C PHE A 22 -9.90 -8.53 5.23
N LEU A 23 -9.38 -8.51 6.46
CA LEU A 23 -10.06 -9.09 7.63
C LEU A 23 -11.25 -8.25 8.11
N ALA A 24 -11.15 -6.91 8.05
CA ALA A 24 -12.19 -6.02 8.57
C ALA A 24 -13.29 -5.70 7.54
N LEU A 25 -12.96 -5.67 6.25
CA LEU A 25 -13.83 -5.18 5.17
C LEU A 25 -14.33 -6.32 4.28
N GLN A 26 -14.68 -7.46 4.87
CA GLN A 26 -15.34 -8.58 4.17
C GLN A 26 -14.54 -9.09 2.94
N GLY A 27 -13.22 -9.20 3.08
CA GLY A 27 -12.33 -9.72 2.04
C GLY A 27 -11.87 -8.69 1.00
N VAL A 28 -12.01 -7.39 1.26
CA VAL A 28 -11.52 -6.33 0.37
C VAL A 28 -10.04 -6.02 0.64
N PHE A 29 -9.22 -6.11 -0.40
CA PHE A 29 -7.82 -5.67 -0.37
C PHE A 29 -7.71 -4.20 -0.75
N VAL A 30 -7.14 -3.37 0.13
CA VAL A 30 -7.03 -1.92 -0.09
C VAL A 30 -5.72 -1.52 -0.77
N ALA A 31 -4.70 -2.37 -0.73
CA ALA A 31 -3.41 -2.18 -1.39
C ALA A 31 -3.21 -3.16 -2.56
N HIS A 32 -3.75 -4.37 -2.46
CA HIS A 32 -3.61 -5.42 -3.47
C HIS A 32 -4.81 -5.47 -4.42
N VAL A 33 -4.91 -4.45 -5.27
CA VAL A 33 -6.05 -4.21 -6.18
C VAL A 33 -6.40 -5.44 -7.03
N THR A 34 -5.41 -6.12 -7.61
CA THR A 34 -5.61 -7.32 -8.43
C THR A 34 -6.19 -8.49 -7.64
N GLY A 35 -5.88 -8.60 -6.35
CA GLY A 35 -6.44 -9.64 -5.47
C GLY A 35 -7.97 -9.52 -5.33
N ASN A 36 -8.51 -8.30 -5.44
CA ASN A 36 -9.96 -8.10 -5.35
C ASN A 36 -10.72 -8.80 -6.47
N PHE A 37 -10.15 -8.95 -7.67
CA PHE A 37 -10.78 -9.73 -8.75
C PHE A 37 -10.98 -11.19 -8.39
N VAL A 38 -9.98 -11.79 -7.73
CA VAL A 38 -10.06 -13.18 -7.27
C VAL A 38 -11.13 -13.31 -6.19
N THR A 39 -11.14 -12.40 -5.21
CA THR A 39 -12.15 -12.40 -4.15
C THR A 39 -13.55 -12.11 -4.68
N PHE A 40 -13.67 -11.33 -5.76
CA PHE A 40 -14.93 -11.08 -6.46
C PHE A 40 -15.42 -12.36 -7.12
N GLY A 41 -14.56 -13.07 -7.85
CA GLY A 41 -14.88 -14.37 -8.43
C GLY A 41 -15.35 -15.38 -7.38
N ALA A 42 -14.69 -15.42 -6.21
CA ALA A 42 -15.14 -16.24 -5.08
C ALA A 42 -16.52 -15.80 -4.56
N ALA A 43 -16.76 -14.50 -4.41
CA ALA A 43 -18.06 -13.97 -3.97
C ALA A 43 -19.18 -14.37 -4.94
N MET A 44 -18.94 -14.41 -6.25
CA MET A 44 -19.95 -14.81 -7.25
C MET A 44 -20.46 -16.24 -7.07
N ILE A 45 -19.66 -17.13 -6.47
CA ILE A 45 -20.04 -18.52 -6.20
C ILE A 45 -20.70 -18.65 -4.81
N HIS A 46 -20.29 -17.82 -3.84
CA HIS A 46 -20.69 -17.95 -2.43
C HIS A 46 -21.80 -16.97 -1.97
N GLY A 47 -22.56 -16.38 -2.90
CA GLY A 47 -23.75 -15.57 -2.58
C GLY A 47 -23.62 -14.06 -2.84
N ALA A 48 -22.61 -13.64 -3.62
CA ALA A 48 -22.37 -12.30 -4.15
C ALA A 48 -22.27 -11.14 -3.13
N ASP A 49 -22.32 -11.38 -1.82
CA ASP A 49 -22.17 -10.32 -0.83
C ASP A 49 -20.76 -9.71 -0.87
N GLY A 50 -20.71 -8.38 -0.93
CA GLY A 50 -19.45 -7.63 -1.05
C GLY A 50 -18.82 -7.68 -2.43
N ALA A 51 -19.55 -8.15 -3.46
CA ALA A 51 -19.04 -8.22 -4.82
C ALA A 51 -18.87 -6.80 -5.42
N ILE A 52 -19.80 -5.89 -5.13
CA ILE A 52 -19.72 -4.50 -5.62
C ILE A 52 -18.52 -3.81 -4.99
N ALA A 53 -18.35 -3.95 -3.66
CA ALA A 53 -17.21 -3.37 -2.95
C ALA A 53 -15.87 -3.84 -3.54
N LYS A 54 -15.72 -5.14 -3.81
CA LYS A 54 -14.50 -5.74 -4.41
C LYS A 54 -14.26 -5.24 -5.84
N LEU A 55 -15.30 -5.17 -6.66
CA LEU A 55 -15.18 -4.71 -8.06
C LEU A 55 -14.86 -3.22 -8.14
N LEU A 56 -15.44 -2.40 -7.26
CA LEU A 56 -15.29 -0.95 -7.23
C LEU A 56 -13.87 -0.49 -6.87
N VAL A 57 -13.08 -1.34 -6.19
CA VAL A 57 -11.70 -1.02 -5.82
C VAL A 57 -10.86 -0.61 -7.03
N LEU A 58 -10.94 -1.34 -8.16
CA LEU A 58 -10.10 -1.02 -9.32
C LEU A 58 -10.47 0.33 -9.96
N PRO A 59 -11.74 0.61 -10.33
CA PRO A 59 -12.12 1.92 -10.86
C PRO A 59 -11.71 3.08 -9.95
N VAL A 60 -11.92 2.94 -8.64
CA VAL A 60 -11.56 3.96 -7.64
C VAL A 60 -10.05 4.14 -7.57
N PHE A 61 -9.29 3.04 -7.54
CA PHE A 61 -7.83 3.09 -7.56
C PHE A 61 -7.31 3.81 -8.81
N CYS A 62 -7.81 3.44 -10.00
CA CYS A 62 -7.43 4.06 -11.27
C CYS A 62 -7.75 5.56 -11.28
N ALA A 63 -8.95 5.94 -10.87
CA ALA A 63 -9.35 7.35 -10.77
C ALA A 63 -8.45 8.12 -9.80
N ALA A 64 -8.19 7.56 -8.61
CA ALA A 64 -7.33 8.17 -7.61
C ALA A 64 -5.88 8.34 -8.10
N VAL A 65 -5.31 7.38 -8.84
CA VAL A 65 -3.98 7.52 -9.46
C VAL A 65 -3.97 8.65 -10.49
N VAL A 66 -4.98 8.71 -11.39
CA VAL A 66 -5.08 9.75 -12.41
C VAL A 66 -5.23 11.13 -11.77
N ILE A 67 -6.16 11.29 -10.84
CA ILE A 67 -6.40 12.55 -10.12
C ILE A 67 -5.14 12.97 -9.37
N SER A 68 -4.53 12.05 -8.64
CA SER A 68 -3.26 12.29 -7.94
C SER A 68 -2.19 12.80 -8.90
N ARG A 69 -2.02 12.16 -10.06
CA ARG A 69 -1.02 12.62 -11.05
C ARG A 69 -1.34 14.01 -11.61
N LEU A 70 -2.60 14.28 -11.98
CA LEU A 70 -3.02 15.60 -12.46
C LEU A 70 -2.78 16.71 -11.43
N VAL A 71 -3.03 16.43 -10.14
CA VAL A 71 -2.72 17.34 -9.04
C VAL A 71 -1.22 17.56 -8.92
N THR A 72 -0.41 16.50 -8.97
CA THR A 72 1.05 16.63 -8.88
C THR A 72 1.66 17.48 -10.00
N PHE A 73 1.14 17.42 -11.23
CA PHE A 73 1.59 18.33 -12.30
C PHE A 73 1.38 19.81 -11.94
N LYS A 74 0.26 20.15 -11.31
CA LYS A 74 -0.01 21.53 -10.85
C LYS A 74 0.91 21.94 -9.69
N LEU A 75 1.18 21.01 -8.77
CA LEU A 75 2.09 21.25 -7.65
C LEU A 75 3.54 21.44 -8.11
N GLU A 76 3.98 20.62 -9.07
CA GLU A 76 5.29 20.71 -9.72
C GLU A 76 5.44 22.06 -10.45
N ALA A 77 4.43 22.48 -11.22
CA ALA A 77 4.43 23.79 -11.88
C ALA A 77 4.48 24.98 -10.90
N ALA A 78 3.99 24.80 -9.68
CA ALA A 78 4.02 25.79 -8.60
C ALA A 78 5.28 25.69 -7.71
N ASN A 79 6.27 24.84 -8.04
CA ASN A 79 7.47 24.57 -7.25
C ASN A 79 7.17 24.19 -5.77
N LEU A 80 6.07 23.48 -5.55
CA LEU A 80 5.67 23.01 -4.22
C LEU A 80 6.33 21.64 -3.89
N PRO A 81 6.49 21.28 -2.60
CA PRO A 81 7.08 20.00 -2.21
C PRO A 81 6.11 18.83 -2.45
N THR A 82 5.99 18.41 -3.72
CA THR A 82 4.99 17.47 -4.23
C THR A 82 4.93 16.15 -3.45
N LEU A 83 6.06 15.48 -3.20
CA LEU A 83 6.09 14.21 -2.47
C LEU A 83 5.55 14.37 -1.05
N ARG A 84 5.95 15.45 -0.36
CA ARG A 84 5.48 15.73 0.99
C ARG A 84 3.98 15.97 1.02
N ILE A 85 3.44 16.70 0.03
CA ILE A 85 2.00 16.93 -0.09
C ILE A 85 1.27 15.60 -0.36
N MET A 86 1.77 14.74 -1.26
CA MET A 86 1.20 13.42 -1.49
C MET A 86 1.16 12.57 -0.21
N LEU A 87 2.27 12.52 0.53
CA LEU A 87 2.33 11.79 1.80
C LEU A 87 1.37 12.38 2.85
N ALA A 88 1.17 13.71 2.86
CA ALA A 88 0.24 14.37 3.78
C ALA A 88 -1.21 14.02 3.45
N VAL A 89 -1.60 14.11 2.17
CA VAL A 89 -2.95 13.73 1.70
C VAL A 89 -3.21 12.25 1.99
N LYS A 90 -2.26 11.36 1.68
CA LYS A 90 -2.33 9.95 2.07
C LYS A 90 -2.56 9.79 3.57
N THR A 91 -1.81 10.50 4.40
CA THR A 91 -1.93 10.42 5.87
C THR A 91 -3.31 10.85 6.34
N VAL A 92 -3.84 11.96 5.79
CA VAL A 92 -5.19 12.44 6.10
C VAL A 92 -6.25 11.40 5.71
N LEU A 93 -6.13 10.79 4.53
CA LEU A 93 -7.05 9.73 4.09
C LEU A 93 -6.98 8.49 4.98
N LEU A 94 -5.79 8.09 5.45
CA LEU A 94 -5.63 6.97 6.37
C LEU A 94 -6.21 7.28 7.76
N ILE A 95 -6.04 8.50 8.26
CA ILE A 95 -6.67 8.94 9.51
C ILE A 95 -8.20 8.93 9.36
N ALA A 96 -8.73 9.54 8.30
CA ALA A 96 -10.15 9.58 8.02
C ALA A 96 -10.74 8.17 7.87
N GLY A 97 -10.07 7.29 7.12
CA GLY A 97 -10.44 5.89 6.97
C GLY A 97 -10.41 5.13 8.30
N SER A 98 -9.41 5.36 9.15
CA SER A 98 -9.30 4.72 10.47
C SER A 98 -10.43 5.17 11.41
N VAL A 99 -10.70 6.47 11.46
CA VAL A 99 -11.81 7.03 12.26
C VAL A 99 -13.15 6.48 11.76
N ALA A 100 -13.39 6.53 10.44
CA ALA A 100 -14.60 5.98 9.84
C ALA A 100 -14.73 4.47 10.12
N ALA A 101 -13.63 3.71 10.09
CA ALA A 101 -13.64 2.29 10.39
C ALA A 101 -14.05 1.98 11.84
N VAL A 102 -13.60 2.79 12.79
CA VAL A 102 -13.97 2.63 14.20
C VAL A 102 -15.42 3.06 14.44
N VAL A 103 -15.85 4.17 13.85
CA VAL A 103 -17.19 4.76 14.07
C VAL A 103 -18.30 3.97 13.38
N LEU A 104 -18.04 3.46 12.16
CA LEU A 104 -19.07 2.83 11.33
C LEU A 104 -19.12 1.30 11.47
N ALA A 105 -18.19 0.70 12.22
CA ALA A 105 -18.24 -0.73 12.54
C ALA A 105 -19.44 -1.05 13.47
N PRO A 106 -19.97 -2.28 13.44
CA PRO A 106 -19.53 -3.43 12.64
C PRO A 106 -20.04 -3.43 11.19
N PHE A 107 -19.22 -3.96 10.27
CA PHE A 107 -19.59 -4.11 8.86
C PHE A 107 -20.34 -5.42 8.62
N ALA A 108 -21.64 -5.41 8.88
CA ALA A 108 -22.50 -6.59 8.79
C ALA A 108 -22.83 -7.05 7.36
N LYS A 109 -22.70 -6.18 6.35
CA LYS A 109 -22.96 -6.48 4.93
C LYS A 109 -21.80 -6.01 4.07
N GLY A 110 -21.36 -6.87 3.15
CA GLY A 110 -20.21 -6.61 2.28
C GLY A 110 -20.38 -5.40 1.37
N ASP A 111 -21.60 -5.12 0.90
CA ASP A 111 -21.91 -3.99 0.01
C ASP A 111 -22.60 -2.81 0.73
N SER A 112 -22.45 -2.73 2.05
CA SER A 112 -22.94 -1.57 2.81
C SER A 112 -22.18 -0.30 2.42
N TRP A 113 -22.89 0.84 2.37
CA TRP A 113 -22.27 2.12 2.01
C TRP A 113 -21.16 2.51 3.01
N GLN A 114 -21.27 2.09 4.27
CA GLN A 114 -20.26 2.27 5.30
C GLN A 114 -18.95 1.57 4.95
N LEU A 115 -19.02 0.28 4.58
CA LEU A 115 -17.85 -0.50 4.17
C LEU A 115 -17.23 0.10 2.91
N ILE A 116 -18.06 0.42 1.91
CA ILE A 116 -17.60 1.03 0.66
C ILE A 116 -16.88 2.35 0.92
N LEU A 117 -17.43 3.23 1.76
CA LEU A 117 -16.80 4.51 2.12
C LEU A 117 -15.41 4.29 2.75
N VAL A 118 -15.32 3.38 3.72
CA VAL A 118 -14.05 3.06 4.40
C VAL A 118 -13.04 2.46 3.42
N ALA A 119 -13.47 1.51 2.58
CA ALA A 119 -12.64 0.92 1.54
C ALA A 119 -12.12 1.97 0.55
N VAL A 120 -12.98 2.87 0.07
CA VAL A 120 -12.61 3.95 -0.85
C VAL A 120 -11.56 4.87 -0.24
N LEU A 121 -11.69 5.25 1.03
CA LEU A 121 -10.69 6.08 1.72
C LEU A 121 -9.31 5.41 1.75
N PHE A 122 -9.26 4.13 2.10
CA PHE A 122 -8.01 3.37 2.14
C PHE A 122 -7.43 3.11 0.75
N VAL A 123 -8.26 2.76 -0.23
CA VAL A 123 -7.86 2.54 -1.63
C VAL A 123 -7.27 3.81 -2.23
N CYS A 124 -7.89 4.97 -1.99
CA CYS A 124 -7.36 6.26 -2.42
C CYS A 124 -6.00 6.57 -1.77
N ALA A 125 -5.85 6.29 -0.47
CA ALA A 125 -4.55 6.46 0.20
C ALA A 125 -3.46 5.57 -0.40
N MET A 126 -3.79 4.30 -0.69
CA MET A 126 -2.84 3.35 -1.29
C MET A 126 -2.54 3.66 -2.77
N ALA A 127 -3.51 4.20 -3.52
CA ALA A 127 -3.30 4.74 -4.86
C ALA A 127 -2.28 5.88 -4.86
N ILE A 128 -2.40 6.82 -3.91
CA ILE A 128 -1.44 7.91 -3.75
C ILE A 128 -0.06 7.36 -3.37
N GLN A 129 0.02 6.38 -2.47
CA GLN A 129 1.30 5.73 -2.13
C GLN A 129 1.95 5.07 -3.34
N ASN A 130 1.18 4.34 -4.16
CA ASN A 130 1.70 3.68 -5.35
C ASN A 130 2.16 4.69 -6.41
N ALA A 131 1.41 5.78 -6.61
CA ALA A 131 1.81 6.87 -7.51
C ALA A 131 3.07 7.59 -7.01
N ALA A 132 3.13 7.94 -5.72
CA ALA A 132 4.27 8.62 -5.11
C ALA A 132 5.55 7.78 -5.22
N HIS A 133 5.45 6.46 -5.00
CA HIS A 133 6.56 5.54 -5.20
C HIS A 133 7.09 5.59 -6.63
N ARG A 134 6.20 5.44 -7.62
CA ARG A 134 6.56 5.38 -9.04
C ARG A 134 7.14 6.68 -9.58
N VAL A 135 6.66 7.83 -9.09
CA VAL A 135 7.07 9.15 -9.60
C VAL A 135 8.31 9.69 -8.90
N HIS A 136 8.39 9.59 -7.57
CA HIS A 136 9.41 10.32 -6.80
C HIS A 136 10.52 9.43 -6.23
N ILE A 137 10.32 8.12 -6.14
CA ILE A 137 11.36 7.17 -5.67
C ILE A 137 11.45 5.92 -6.57
N PRO A 138 11.55 6.07 -7.92
CA PRO A 138 11.46 4.96 -8.86
C PRO A 138 12.59 3.92 -8.71
N THR A 139 13.73 4.31 -8.15
CA THR A 139 14.88 3.43 -7.90
C THR A 139 14.76 2.61 -6.62
N ALA A 140 13.79 2.93 -5.76
CA ALA A 140 13.51 2.15 -4.56
C ALA A 140 12.64 0.93 -4.91
N PRO A 141 12.78 -0.20 -4.19
CA PRO A 141 11.88 -1.34 -4.34
C PRO A 141 10.40 -0.92 -4.27
N PRO A 142 9.53 -1.48 -5.14
CA PRO A 142 8.08 -1.31 -5.03
C PRO A 142 7.59 -1.59 -3.61
N THR A 143 6.67 -0.74 -3.15
CA THR A 143 6.10 -0.85 -1.79
C THR A 143 4.83 -1.69 -1.73
N THR A 144 4.32 -2.05 -2.90
CA THR A 144 3.15 -2.89 -3.14
C THR A 144 3.42 -3.73 -4.40
N LEU A 145 2.49 -4.62 -4.78
CA LEU A 145 2.62 -5.44 -5.99
C LEU A 145 3.89 -6.32 -5.99
N MET A 146 4.04 -7.12 -4.93
CA MET A 146 5.27 -7.86 -4.62
C MET A 146 5.59 -8.97 -5.64
N THR A 147 4.62 -9.46 -6.41
CA THR A 147 4.86 -10.55 -7.39
C THR A 147 6.00 -10.23 -8.34
N GLY A 148 6.03 -9.02 -8.92
CA GLY A 148 7.12 -8.61 -9.81
C GLY A 148 8.47 -8.52 -9.09
N SER A 149 8.47 -8.11 -7.82
CA SER A 149 9.69 -8.10 -6.98
C SER A 149 10.18 -9.51 -6.72
N THR A 150 9.29 -10.45 -6.38
CA THR A 150 9.62 -11.87 -6.17
C THR A 150 10.15 -12.51 -7.44
N THR A 151 9.52 -12.27 -8.59
CA THR A 151 10.02 -12.75 -9.89
C THR A 151 11.42 -12.21 -10.16
N GLN A 152 11.65 -10.91 -9.97
CA GLN A 152 12.98 -10.32 -10.19
C GLN A 152 14.04 -10.92 -9.25
N ILE A 153 13.71 -11.17 -7.98
CA ILE A 153 14.63 -11.86 -7.05
C ILE A 153 15.00 -13.24 -7.62
N MET A 154 14.03 -14.01 -8.11
CA MET A 154 14.30 -15.35 -8.66
C MET A 154 15.14 -15.30 -9.93
N LEU A 155 14.92 -14.31 -10.80
CA LEU A 155 15.74 -14.10 -11.99
C LEU A 155 17.20 -13.78 -11.62
N ASP A 156 17.40 -12.88 -10.64
CA ASP A 156 18.74 -12.52 -10.17
C ASP A 156 19.44 -13.72 -9.52
N VAL A 157 18.71 -14.56 -8.77
CA VAL A 157 19.23 -15.81 -8.20
C VAL A 157 19.68 -16.76 -9.31
N ALA A 158 18.87 -16.94 -10.36
CA ALA A 158 19.24 -17.77 -11.51
C ALA A 158 20.52 -17.26 -12.19
N GLU A 159 20.69 -15.94 -12.28
CA GLU A 159 21.88 -15.30 -12.84
C GLU A 159 23.14 -15.56 -11.99
N LEU A 160 23.00 -15.56 -10.67
CA LEU A 160 24.07 -15.93 -9.73
C LEU A 160 24.44 -17.42 -9.82
N ILE A 161 23.45 -18.29 -9.98
CA ILE A 161 23.65 -19.75 -10.17
C ILE A 161 24.41 -20.03 -11.47
N ARG A 162 24.14 -19.28 -12.55
CA ARG A 162 24.84 -19.40 -13.84
C ARG A 162 26.32 -18.96 -13.79
N GLY A 163 26.85 -18.61 -12.63
CA GLY A 163 28.26 -18.19 -12.45
C GLY A 163 28.44 -16.68 -12.26
N GLY A 164 27.38 -15.87 -12.35
CA GLY A 164 27.45 -14.41 -12.26
C GLY A 164 28.06 -13.78 -13.50
N GLY A 165 27.25 -13.04 -14.25
CA GLY A 165 27.75 -12.17 -15.32
C GLY A 165 28.56 -10.98 -14.78
N PRO A 166 28.97 -10.04 -15.66
CA PRO A 166 29.71 -8.82 -15.26
C PRO A 166 29.00 -7.97 -14.20
N ASP A 167 27.70 -8.21 -13.96
CA ASP A 167 26.85 -7.43 -13.05
C ASP A 167 26.50 -8.17 -11.73
N ARG A 168 27.30 -9.18 -11.34
CA ARG A 168 27.07 -10.00 -10.12
C ARG A 168 26.79 -9.15 -8.86
N ALA A 169 27.57 -8.09 -8.66
CA ALA A 169 27.41 -7.21 -7.49
C ALA A 169 26.07 -6.46 -7.51
N ALA A 170 25.60 -6.03 -8.69
CA ALA A 170 24.31 -5.38 -8.85
C ALA A 170 23.16 -6.35 -8.58
N SER A 171 23.23 -7.60 -9.08
CA SER A 171 22.22 -8.64 -8.82
C SER A 171 22.14 -8.96 -7.32
N VAL A 172 23.26 -9.12 -6.62
CA VAL A 172 23.27 -9.32 -5.15
C VAL A 172 22.65 -8.13 -4.41
N ALA A 173 22.99 -6.90 -4.82
CA ALA A 173 22.44 -5.69 -4.21
C ALA A 173 20.91 -5.58 -4.43
N ARG A 174 20.43 -5.94 -5.62
CA ARG A 174 19.01 -5.94 -5.99
C ARG A 174 18.25 -7.01 -5.23
N ILE A 175 18.74 -8.25 -5.17
CA ILE A 175 18.19 -9.34 -4.33
C ILE A 175 18.02 -8.84 -2.89
N ARG A 176 19.08 -8.30 -2.28
CA ARG A 176 19.02 -7.84 -0.88
C ARG A 176 17.94 -6.77 -0.68
N LYS A 177 17.85 -5.79 -1.59
CA LYS A 177 16.86 -4.70 -1.49
C LYS A 177 15.43 -5.20 -1.69
N LEU A 178 15.18 -6.02 -2.70
CA LEU A 178 13.86 -6.56 -3.00
C LEU A 178 13.40 -7.55 -1.92
N SER A 179 14.27 -8.46 -1.47
CA SER A 179 13.96 -9.40 -0.39
C SER A 179 13.67 -8.68 0.93
N ALA A 180 14.39 -7.59 1.23
CA ALA A 180 14.06 -6.76 2.39
C ALA A 180 12.67 -6.13 2.27
N ALA A 181 12.28 -5.63 1.09
CA ALA A 181 10.95 -5.06 0.86
C ALA A 181 9.84 -6.11 0.98
N VAL A 182 10.03 -7.29 0.36
CA VAL A 182 9.10 -8.44 0.46
C VAL A 182 8.97 -8.93 1.89
N GLY A 183 10.10 -9.07 2.60
CA GLY A 183 10.13 -9.47 4.00
C GLY A 183 9.41 -8.49 4.91
N LEU A 184 9.57 -7.17 4.69
CA LEU A 184 8.87 -6.15 5.46
C LEU A 184 7.36 -6.12 5.15
N PHE A 185 6.98 -6.33 3.89
CA PHE A 185 5.58 -6.48 3.51
C PHE A 185 4.96 -7.70 4.21
N ALA A 186 5.62 -8.86 4.17
CA ALA A 186 5.15 -10.08 4.83
C ALA A 186 5.05 -9.92 6.37
N ALA A 187 6.04 -9.27 6.98
CA ALA A 187 5.99 -8.92 8.40
C ALA A 187 4.81 -7.98 8.71
N GLY A 188 4.56 -7.02 7.83
CA GLY A 188 3.38 -6.16 7.87
C GLY A 188 2.09 -6.98 7.85
N CYS A 189 1.96 -7.95 6.95
CA CYS A 189 0.79 -8.82 6.89
C CYS A 189 0.57 -9.60 8.19
N GLY A 190 1.62 -10.25 8.71
CA GLY A 190 1.55 -11.01 9.97
C GLY A 190 1.14 -10.13 11.16
N LEU A 191 1.75 -8.94 11.28
CA LEU A 191 1.41 -7.99 12.35
C LEU A 191 0.03 -7.36 12.14
N GLY A 192 -0.43 -7.18 10.90
CA GLY A 192 -1.78 -6.73 10.58
C GLY A 192 -2.83 -7.73 11.05
N ALA A 193 -2.61 -9.01 10.78
CA ALA A 193 -3.48 -10.08 11.28
C ALA A 193 -3.54 -10.11 12.81
N LEU A 194 -2.38 -10.05 13.48
CA LEU A 194 -2.32 -10.01 14.95
C LEU A 194 -3.02 -8.77 15.51
N ALA A 195 -2.73 -7.58 14.96
CA ALA A 195 -3.34 -6.34 15.42
C ALA A 195 -4.86 -6.34 15.25
N PHE A 196 -5.38 -6.89 14.15
CA PHE A 196 -6.82 -7.04 13.96
C PHE A 196 -7.42 -8.07 14.94
N ALA A 197 -6.75 -9.19 15.18
CA ALA A 197 -7.24 -10.22 16.10
C ALA A 197 -7.43 -9.70 17.54
N PHE A 198 -6.56 -8.81 18.01
CA PHE A 198 -6.65 -8.25 19.38
C PHE A 198 -7.33 -6.88 19.45
N GLY A 199 -7.28 -6.08 18.38
CA GLY A 199 -7.75 -4.69 18.38
C GLY A 199 -8.98 -4.42 17.50
N GLY A 200 -9.43 -5.39 16.69
CA GLY A 200 -10.50 -5.18 15.73
C GLY A 200 -10.21 -4.01 14.78
N THR A 201 -11.19 -3.14 14.55
CA THR A 201 -11.05 -1.98 13.67
C THR A 201 -10.06 -0.92 14.17
N TRP A 202 -9.71 -0.92 15.46
CA TRP A 202 -8.66 -0.04 15.98
C TRP A 202 -7.29 -0.32 15.36
N ALA A 203 -7.08 -1.52 14.80
CA ALA A 203 -5.86 -1.89 14.09
C ALA A 203 -5.53 -0.92 12.94
N PHE A 204 -6.52 -0.28 12.32
CA PHE A 204 -6.28 0.73 11.29
C PHE A 204 -5.48 1.95 11.79
N SER A 205 -5.62 2.29 13.07
CA SER A 205 -4.94 3.45 13.69
C SER A 205 -3.42 3.35 13.57
N LEU A 206 -2.85 2.15 13.68
CA LEU A 206 -1.41 1.97 13.51
C LEU A 206 -0.97 2.33 12.09
N SER A 207 -1.78 2.04 11.06
CA SER A 207 -1.46 2.42 9.69
C SER A 207 -1.43 3.94 9.52
N ALA A 208 -2.37 4.65 10.15
CA ALA A 208 -2.38 6.11 10.16
C ALA A 208 -1.15 6.70 10.89
N VAL A 209 -0.74 6.10 12.02
CA VAL A 209 0.49 6.50 12.74
C VAL A 209 1.74 6.28 11.87
N LEU A 210 1.86 5.12 11.23
CA LEU A 210 2.98 4.84 10.32
C LEU A 210 3.03 5.84 9.16
N ALA A 211 1.89 6.16 8.56
CA ALA A 211 1.81 7.16 7.51
C ALA A 211 2.23 8.55 7.99
N PHE A 212 1.82 8.95 9.20
CA PHE A 212 2.28 10.20 9.80
C PHE A 212 3.80 10.22 9.99
N LEU A 213 4.39 9.13 10.49
CA LEU A 213 5.86 8.99 10.61
C LEU A 213 6.58 9.11 9.26
N SER A 214 5.94 8.67 8.17
CA SER A 214 6.50 8.77 6.81
C SER A 214 6.75 10.22 6.36
N LEU A 215 6.02 11.20 6.91
CA LEU A 215 6.22 12.64 6.64
C LEU A 215 7.57 13.18 7.12
N PHE A 216 8.18 12.50 8.10
CA PHE A 216 9.47 12.88 8.67
C PHE A 216 10.64 12.10 8.05
N SER A 217 10.39 11.27 7.04
CA SER A 217 11.45 10.59 6.29
C SER A 217 12.43 11.58 5.65
N ALA A 218 13.68 11.16 5.43
CA ALA A 218 14.70 12.01 4.84
C ALA A 218 14.32 12.41 3.40
N GLU A 219 13.71 11.49 2.68
CA GLU A 219 13.19 11.65 1.32
C GLU A 219 12.11 12.74 1.25
N ALA A 220 11.21 12.81 2.24
CA ALA A 220 10.21 13.87 2.34
C ALA A 220 10.80 15.24 2.74
N ARG A 221 11.96 15.24 3.44
CA ARG A 221 12.69 16.46 3.82
C ARG A 221 13.55 17.02 2.69
N SER A 222 14.05 16.16 1.80
CA SER A 222 14.94 16.55 0.70
C SER A 222 14.30 17.47 -0.35
N GLN A 223 12.96 17.55 -0.43
CA GLN A 223 12.26 18.46 -1.36
C GLN A 223 12.10 19.91 -0.83
N ARG A 224 12.63 20.22 0.36
CA ARG A 224 12.63 21.58 0.93
C ARG A 224 13.92 22.37 0.66
N GLY A 225 14.88 21.80 -0.07
CA GLY A 225 16.16 22.40 -0.39
C GLY A 225 16.21 22.91 -1.82
#